data_AF-A0A7K2PCL3-F1
#
_entry.id   AF-A0A7K2PCL3-F1
#
_cell.length_a   1.000
_cell.length_b   1.000
_cell.length_c   1.000
_cell.angle_alpha   90.00
_cell.angle_beta   90.00
_cell.angle_gamma   90.00
#
_symmetry.space_group_name_H-M   'P 1'
#
loop_
_entity.id
_entity.type
_entity.pdbx_description
1 polymer ?
#
loop_
_entity_poly.entity_id
_entity_poly.type
_entity_poly.pdbx_seq_one_letter_code
_entity_poly.pdbx_strand_id
1 'polypeptide(L)'
;MGRRCTARGSGRWRAGRVGWGLAALLAGLLVTGCAAFDTDDDVRRARELAEELYPGELDVVDARILFPETTGSEVTLSVEDDPDAAVRFRVDADKDRCDGGPDCTDALREAVDRARREARHLRAMREAFDGCGHPVLATDEKLTAPWIEARVSEGTLDEVLARAGACAQRWVTARAEQDPKEVPGWVTVNFTAPGTAEDLPAAKRTLPTVLRLTHGPRLAALADKAYYVAAYPVGADAGHTVDAASARLR
;
A
#
# COMPACT_ATOMS: atom_id res chain seq x y z
N MET A 1 -34.41 -53.38 -15.98
CA MET A 1 -35.82 -53.52 -16.43
C MET A 1 -36.60 -52.37 -15.78
N GLY A 2 -37.11 -51.34 -16.43
CA GLY A 2 -37.57 -51.15 -17.79
C GLY A 2 -39.02 -50.69 -17.73
N ARG A 3 -39.28 -49.37 -17.82
CA ARG A 3 -40.36 -48.73 -18.60
C ARG A 3 -40.46 -47.23 -18.32
N ARG A 4 -40.36 -46.47 -19.41
CA ARG A 4 -40.69 -45.04 -19.55
C ARG A 4 -42.21 -44.91 -19.71
N CYS A 5 -42.79 -43.82 -19.23
CA CYS A 5 -43.96 -43.19 -19.83
C CYS A 5 -43.83 -41.66 -19.70
N THR A 6 -43.59 -41.03 -20.83
CA THR A 6 -43.70 -39.60 -21.09
C THR A 6 -45.17 -39.20 -21.29
N ALA A 7 -45.59 -38.06 -20.77
CA ALA A 7 -46.76 -37.34 -21.28
C ALA A 7 -46.44 -35.86 -21.47
N ARG A 8 -46.59 -35.43 -22.72
CA ARG A 8 -46.48 -34.07 -23.26
C ARG A 8 -47.71 -33.27 -22.84
N GLY A 9 -47.52 -32.03 -22.39
CA GLY A 9 -48.56 -31.02 -22.28
C GLY A 9 -48.08 -29.73 -22.92
N SER A 10 -48.58 -29.44 -24.12
CA SER A 10 -48.28 -28.27 -24.94
C SER A 10 -49.41 -27.24 -24.84
N GLY A 11 -49.05 -25.95 -24.81
CA GLY A 11 -49.94 -24.82 -25.08
C GLY A 11 -50.01 -23.84 -23.90
N ARG A 12 -49.98 -22.52 -24.06
CA ARG A 12 -50.10 -21.65 -25.22
C ARG A 12 -49.33 -20.36 -24.97
N TRP A 13 -48.75 -19.85 -26.03
CA TRP A 13 -48.20 -18.51 -26.15
C TRP A 13 -49.32 -17.46 -26.04
N ARG A 14 -49.11 -16.43 -25.22
CA ARG A 14 -49.65 -15.09 -25.49
C ARG A 14 -48.60 -14.05 -25.13
N ALA A 15 -48.10 -13.42 -26.19
CA ALA A 15 -47.41 -12.16 -26.14
C ALA A 15 -48.37 -11.06 -25.67
N GLY A 16 -47.94 -10.29 -24.67
CA GLY A 16 -48.43 -8.95 -24.39
C GLY A 16 -47.21 -8.05 -24.34
N ARG A 17 -47.02 -7.24 -25.38
CA ARG A 17 -46.04 -6.15 -25.40
C ARG A 17 -46.68 -4.88 -24.83
N VAL A 18 -45.79 -3.99 -24.43
CA VAL A 18 -45.90 -2.52 -24.34
C VAL A 18 -46.33 -1.97 -22.98
N GLY A 19 -45.30 -1.60 -22.21
CA GLY A 19 -45.31 -0.53 -21.22
C GLY A 19 -43.92 0.10 -21.21
N TRP A 20 -43.70 1.08 -22.09
CA TRP A 20 -42.57 2.00 -22.01
C TRP A 20 -42.67 2.81 -20.72
N GLY A 21 -41.61 2.82 -19.91
CA GLY A 21 -41.48 3.65 -18.72
C GLY A 21 -40.01 3.75 -18.33
N LEU A 22 -39.47 4.97 -18.41
CA LEU A 22 -38.09 5.40 -18.21
C LEU A 22 -37.45 5.05 -16.85
N ALA A 23 -36.11 5.23 -16.83
CA ALA A 23 -35.16 5.31 -15.70
C ALA A 23 -34.48 3.97 -15.31
N ALA A 24 -33.25 3.65 -15.73
CA ALA A 24 -31.97 4.30 -15.45
C ALA A 24 -31.69 4.46 -13.94
N LEU A 25 -30.81 3.63 -13.39
CA LEU A 25 -29.59 3.98 -12.63
C LEU A 25 -29.21 2.92 -11.57
N LEU A 26 -27.94 2.49 -11.64
CA LEU A 26 -27.05 1.99 -10.57
C LEU A 26 -27.38 0.59 -10.00
N ALA A 27 -26.75 -0.49 -10.46
CA ALA A 27 -25.33 -0.87 -10.28
C ALA A 27 -24.91 -1.04 -8.80
N GLY A 28 -25.08 -2.28 -8.32
CA GLY A 28 -24.07 -3.01 -7.54
C GLY A 28 -23.79 -2.58 -6.10
N LEU A 29 -24.53 -3.14 -5.14
CA LEU A 29 -24.07 -3.32 -3.75
C LEU A 29 -24.59 -4.65 -3.21
N LEU A 30 -23.76 -5.70 -3.32
CA LEU A 30 -23.91 -6.97 -2.61
C LEU A 30 -22.52 -7.49 -2.23
N VAL A 31 -22.13 -7.31 -0.95
CA VAL A 31 -21.34 -8.22 -0.06
C VAL A 31 -21.50 -7.63 1.36
N THR A 32 -22.49 -8.01 2.18
CA THR A 32 -22.49 -9.06 3.22
C THR A 32 -21.34 -9.04 4.24
N GLY A 33 -21.65 -8.72 5.51
CA GLY A 33 -21.05 -9.40 6.68
C GLY A 33 -20.63 -8.58 7.91
N CYS A 34 -21.60 -8.35 8.82
CA CYS A 34 -21.48 -8.21 10.30
C CYS A 34 -20.84 -6.95 10.92
N ALA A 35 -21.73 -6.19 11.59
CA ALA A 35 -21.59 -4.89 12.27
C ALA A 35 -21.46 -3.69 11.30
N ALA A 36 -22.52 -2.89 11.23
CA ALA A 36 -22.57 -1.67 10.43
C ALA A 36 -21.74 -0.59 11.12
N PHE A 37 -20.43 -0.73 10.99
CA PHE A 37 -19.48 0.34 11.26
C PHE A 37 -19.28 1.05 9.93
N ASP A 38 -19.83 2.24 9.82
CA ASP A 38 -19.89 2.98 8.57
C ASP A 38 -18.75 4.00 8.49
N THR A 39 -17.97 3.95 7.42
CA THR A 39 -16.92 4.94 7.13
C THR A 39 -17.42 6.07 6.24
N ASP A 40 -18.69 6.01 5.78
CA ASP A 40 -19.20 6.88 4.73
C ASP A 40 -19.16 8.36 5.09
N ASP A 41 -19.43 8.71 6.35
CA ASP A 41 -19.37 10.10 6.81
C ASP A 41 -17.95 10.65 6.83
N ASP A 42 -16.98 9.88 7.33
CA ASP A 42 -15.56 10.23 7.31
C ASP A 42 -15.03 10.33 5.88
N VAL A 43 -15.42 9.40 5.00
CA VAL A 43 -15.05 9.40 3.58
C VAL A 43 -15.64 10.61 2.86
N ARG A 44 -16.91 10.93 3.10
CA ARG A 44 -17.56 12.12 2.54
C ARG A 44 -16.84 13.38 2.99
N ARG A 45 -16.56 13.51 4.29
CA ARG A 45 -15.85 14.66 4.84
C ARG A 45 -14.44 14.79 4.26
N ALA A 46 -13.71 13.69 4.12
CA ALA A 46 -12.40 13.68 3.47
C ALA A 46 -12.47 14.13 2.01
N ARG A 47 -13.47 13.68 1.23
CA ARG A 47 -13.69 14.10 -0.16
C ARG A 47 -14.03 15.58 -0.28
N GLU A 48 -14.92 16.09 0.58
CA GLU A 48 -15.29 17.51 0.58
C GLU A 48 -14.07 18.40 0.84
N LEU A 49 -13.25 18.02 1.83
CA LEU A 49 -12.03 18.76 2.17
C LEU A 49 -10.98 18.65 1.06
N ALA A 50 -10.84 17.48 0.45
CA ALA A 50 -9.95 17.26 -0.67
C ALA A 50 -10.35 18.13 -1.88
N GLU A 51 -11.63 18.18 -2.24
CA GLU A 51 -12.12 19.01 -3.34
C GLU A 51 -12.01 20.52 -3.03
N GLU A 52 -12.18 20.92 -1.77
CA GLU A 52 -12.02 22.32 -1.36
C GLU A 52 -10.57 22.81 -1.48
N LEU A 53 -9.59 21.97 -1.10
CA LEU A 53 -8.19 22.36 -1.01
C LEU A 53 -7.35 21.96 -2.22
N TYR A 54 -7.72 20.88 -2.89
CA TYR A 54 -6.99 20.22 -3.98
C TYR A 54 -7.96 19.71 -5.07
N PRO A 55 -8.72 20.63 -5.71
CA PRO A 55 -9.82 20.27 -6.61
C PRO A 55 -9.36 19.37 -7.76
N GLY A 56 -9.94 18.18 -7.84
CA GLY A 56 -9.58 17.16 -8.84
C GLY A 56 -8.22 16.46 -8.65
N GLU A 57 -7.38 16.87 -7.70
CA GLU A 57 -6.03 16.29 -7.55
C GLU A 57 -6.00 15.07 -6.62
N LEU A 58 -6.98 14.92 -5.73
CA LEU A 58 -7.03 13.88 -4.71
C LEU A 58 -8.28 13.01 -4.83
N ASP A 59 -8.08 11.70 -4.96
CA ASP A 59 -9.17 10.72 -5.12
C ASP A 59 -9.14 9.68 -4.01
N VAL A 60 -10.27 9.44 -3.35
CA VAL A 60 -10.37 8.37 -2.32
C VAL A 60 -10.29 6.99 -2.97
N VAL A 61 -9.31 6.18 -2.54
CA VAL A 61 -9.06 4.82 -3.06
C VAL A 61 -9.31 3.72 -2.03
N ASP A 62 -9.29 4.04 -0.74
CA ASP A 62 -9.53 3.11 0.36
C ASP A 62 -9.98 3.85 1.62
N ALA A 63 -10.66 3.14 2.52
CA ALA A 63 -11.02 3.65 3.83
C ALA A 63 -11.14 2.50 4.83
N ARG A 64 -10.67 2.72 6.06
CA ARG A 64 -10.76 1.73 7.13
C ARG A 64 -10.93 2.36 8.50
N ILE A 65 -11.66 1.66 9.34
CA ILE A 65 -11.88 2.04 10.73
C ILE A 65 -10.60 1.78 11.54
N LEU A 66 -10.22 2.73 12.38
CA LEU A 66 -9.13 2.56 13.32
C LEU A 66 -9.66 2.05 14.66
N PHE A 67 -8.94 1.11 15.29
CA PHE A 67 -9.27 0.64 16.64
C PHE A 67 -8.49 1.44 17.69
N PRO A 68 -9.14 2.00 18.74
CA PRO A 68 -10.57 1.92 19.04
C PRO A 68 -11.42 2.85 18.15
N GLU A 69 -12.59 2.35 17.72
CA GLU A 69 -13.51 2.94 16.71
C GLU A 69 -13.91 4.40 16.96
N THR A 70 -13.77 4.88 18.20
CA THR A 70 -14.10 6.25 18.63
C THR A 70 -13.19 7.35 18.08
N THR A 71 -12.18 7.00 17.27
CA THR A 71 -11.19 7.93 16.71
C THR A 71 -11.38 8.19 15.21
N GLY A 72 -12.52 7.80 14.65
CA GLY A 72 -12.82 7.93 13.22
C GLY A 72 -12.10 6.90 12.35
N SER A 73 -11.99 7.23 11.07
CA SER A 73 -11.47 6.36 10.01
C SER A 73 -10.17 6.91 9.42
N GLU A 74 -9.29 6.01 8.99
CA GLU A 74 -8.20 6.36 8.08
C GLU A 74 -8.71 6.25 6.65
N VAL A 75 -8.78 7.40 5.97
CA VAL A 75 -9.10 7.52 4.56
C VAL A 75 -7.80 7.60 3.77
N THR A 76 -7.69 6.82 2.71
CA THR A 76 -6.54 6.85 1.81
C THR A 76 -6.92 7.47 0.47
N LEU A 77 -6.17 8.49 0.05
CA LEU A 77 -6.35 9.17 -1.22
C LEU A 77 -5.14 8.95 -2.13
N SER A 78 -5.38 8.73 -3.43
CA SER A 78 -4.34 8.83 -4.47
C SER A 78 -4.15 10.28 -4.88
N VAL A 79 -2.98 10.59 -5.41
CA VAL A 79 -2.63 11.91 -5.97
C VAL A 79 -2.56 11.80 -7.48
N GLU A 80 -3.29 12.63 -8.23
CA GLU A 80 -3.39 12.54 -9.69
C GLU A 80 -2.02 12.64 -10.39
N ASP A 81 -1.16 13.55 -9.93
CA ASP A 81 0.14 13.84 -10.54
C ASP A 81 1.31 13.03 -9.96
N ASP A 82 1.09 12.22 -8.92
CA ASP A 82 2.11 11.38 -8.30
C ASP A 82 1.57 9.94 -8.05
N PRO A 83 1.74 9.01 -9.02
CA PRO A 83 1.22 7.65 -8.91
C PRO A 83 1.92 6.80 -7.86
N ASP A 84 3.03 7.28 -7.27
CA ASP A 84 3.69 6.59 -6.17
C ASP A 84 3.17 7.03 -4.80
N ALA A 85 2.52 8.20 -4.71
CA ALA A 85 2.06 8.80 -3.46
C ALA A 85 0.67 8.30 -3.05
N ALA A 86 0.47 8.11 -1.74
CA ALA A 86 -0.83 7.87 -1.15
C ALA A 86 -0.98 8.69 0.13
N VAL A 87 -2.00 9.55 0.17
CA VAL A 87 -2.32 10.37 1.33
C VAL A 87 -3.10 9.51 2.30
N ARG A 88 -2.51 9.21 3.46
CA ARG A 88 -3.23 8.60 4.59
C ARG A 88 -3.65 9.71 5.55
N PHE A 89 -4.95 9.85 5.72
CA PHE A 89 -5.56 10.97 6.43
C PHE A 89 -6.63 10.44 7.38
N ARG A 90 -6.54 10.78 8.67
CA ARG A 90 -7.54 10.35 9.66
C ARG A 90 -8.62 11.40 9.79
N VAL A 91 -9.86 10.98 9.73
CA VAL A 91 -11.04 11.84 9.84
C VAL A 91 -12.00 11.23 10.86
N ASP A 92 -12.50 12.07 11.76
CA ASP A 92 -13.55 11.79 12.73
C ASP A 92 -14.63 12.86 12.51
N ALA A 93 -15.51 12.61 11.54
CA ALA A 93 -16.52 13.55 11.10
C ALA A 93 -17.53 13.87 12.21
N ASP A 94 -17.85 12.89 13.05
CA ASP A 94 -18.74 13.03 14.21
C ASP A 94 -18.26 14.09 15.20
N LYS A 95 -16.93 14.25 15.34
CA LYS A 95 -16.32 15.22 16.26
C LYS A 95 -15.65 16.40 15.54
N ASP A 96 -15.77 16.47 14.21
CA ASP A 96 -15.08 17.44 13.35
C ASP A 96 -13.58 17.52 13.68
N ARG A 97 -12.90 16.36 13.67
CA ARG A 97 -11.46 16.26 13.91
C ARG A 97 -10.76 15.54 12.79
N CYS A 98 -9.54 15.97 12.50
CA CYS A 98 -8.65 15.32 11.55
C CYS A 98 -7.25 15.16 12.13
N ASP A 99 -6.64 13.99 11.91
CA ASP A 99 -5.36 13.58 12.53
C ASP A 99 -5.30 13.87 14.06
N GLY A 100 -6.45 13.82 14.73
CA GLY A 100 -6.60 14.03 16.18
C GLY A 100 -6.78 15.50 16.63
N GLY A 101 -6.69 16.47 15.73
CA GLY A 101 -6.87 17.90 15.99
C GLY A 101 -8.13 18.50 15.34
N PRO A 102 -8.51 19.75 15.69
CA PRO A 102 -9.65 20.43 15.09
C PRO A 102 -9.33 21.08 13.73
N ASP A 103 -8.06 21.21 13.35
CA ASP A 103 -7.66 21.87 12.10
C ASP A 103 -7.51 20.84 10.97
N CYS A 104 -8.62 20.55 10.31
CA CYS A 104 -8.65 19.61 9.19
C CYS A 104 -7.89 20.09 7.97
N THR A 105 -7.88 21.39 7.71
CA THR A 105 -7.22 21.96 6.53
C THR A 105 -5.71 21.79 6.62
N ASP A 106 -5.12 22.17 7.74
CA ASP A 106 -3.68 22.03 7.93
C ASP A 106 -3.28 20.54 8.07
N ALA A 107 -4.12 19.71 8.71
CA ALA A 107 -3.89 18.27 8.77
C ALA A 107 -3.86 17.62 7.37
N LEU A 108 -4.78 17.98 6.45
CA LEU A 108 -4.75 17.43 5.10
C LEU A 108 -3.51 17.90 4.32
N ARG A 109 -3.13 19.18 4.44
CA ARG A 109 -1.90 19.70 3.81
C ARG A 109 -0.65 18.96 4.28
N GLU A 110 -0.53 18.76 5.59
CA GLU A 110 0.58 17.99 6.17
C GLU A 110 0.57 16.54 5.70
N ALA A 111 -0.60 15.92 5.56
CA ALA A 111 -0.75 14.56 5.05
C ALA A 111 -0.33 14.45 3.57
N VAL A 112 -0.69 15.43 2.73
CA VAL A 112 -0.26 15.51 1.32
C VAL A 112 1.25 15.70 1.23
N ASP A 113 1.83 16.61 2.00
CA ASP A 113 3.28 16.85 2.01
C ASP A 113 4.05 15.62 2.48
N ARG A 114 3.55 14.93 3.51
CA ARG A 114 4.09 13.65 3.99
C ARG A 114 4.02 12.57 2.90
N ALA A 115 2.87 12.41 2.23
CA ALA A 115 2.71 11.44 1.16
C ALA A 115 3.69 11.67 -0.01
N ARG A 116 3.89 12.94 -0.40
CA ARG A 116 4.87 13.31 -1.44
C ARG A 116 6.31 13.06 -0.99
N ARG A 117 6.64 13.27 0.30
CA ARG A 117 7.96 12.89 0.87
C ARG A 117 8.17 11.38 0.81
N GLU A 118 7.20 10.60 1.29
CA GLU A 118 7.24 9.14 1.28
C GLU A 118 7.39 8.58 -0.14
N ALA A 119 6.67 9.13 -1.11
CA ALA A 119 6.81 8.76 -2.52
C ALA A 119 8.24 8.99 -3.05
N ARG A 120 8.89 10.10 -2.71
CA ARG A 120 10.30 10.35 -3.07
C ARG A 120 11.25 9.36 -2.39
N HIS A 121 11.04 9.06 -1.11
CA HIS A 121 11.82 8.05 -0.40
C HIS A 121 11.67 6.66 -1.03
N LEU A 122 10.46 6.29 -1.45
CA LEU A 122 10.20 5.04 -2.15
C LEU A 122 10.90 4.99 -3.50
N ARG A 123 10.85 6.08 -4.29
CA ARG A 123 11.55 6.17 -5.58
C ARG A 123 13.06 6.01 -5.41
N ALA A 124 13.67 6.69 -4.44
CA ALA A 124 15.09 6.56 -4.14
C ALA A 124 15.48 5.13 -3.72
N MET A 125 14.65 4.48 -2.91
CA MET A 125 14.84 3.08 -2.53
C MET A 125 14.82 2.18 -3.78
N ARG A 126 13.77 2.30 -4.61
CA ARG A 126 13.63 1.48 -5.81
C ARG A 126 14.79 1.70 -6.78
N GLU A 127 15.14 2.94 -7.08
CA GLU A 127 16.24 3.27 -7.98
C GLU A 127 17.57 2.68 -7.53
N ALA A 128 17.90 2.79 -6.24
CA ALA A 128 19.14 2.25 -5.70
C ALA A 128 19.21 0.72 -5.80
N PHE A 129 18.11 0.03 -5.49
CA PHE A 129 18.05 -1.43 -5.49
C PHE A 129 17.89 -2.02 -6.91
N ASP A 130 17.06 -1.40 -7.76
CA ASP A 130 16.91 -1.75 -9.18
C ASP A 130 18.25 -1.56 -9.92
N GLY A 131 18.96 -0.45 -9.66
CA GLY A 131 20.28 -0.17 -10.23
C GLY A 131 21.37 -1.17 -9.83
N CYS A 132 21.17 -1.90 -8.73
CA CYS A 132 22.02 -3.00 -8.29
C CYS A 132 21.61 -4.38 -8.82
N GLY A 133 20.49 -4.47 -9.56
CA GLY A 133 19.92 -5.74 -10.01
C GLY A 133 19.11 -6.49 -8.95
N HIS A 134 18.65 -5.80 -7.91
CA HIS A 134 17.82 -6.38 -6.84
C HIS A 134 16.48 -5.67 -6.72
N PRO A 135 15.51 -5.90 -7.62
CA PRO A 135 14.26 -5.17 -7.57
C PRO A 135 13.49 -5.32 -6.26
N VAL A 136 12.92 -4.21 -5.78
CA VAL A 136 12.15 -4.19 -4.53
C VAL A 136 10.81 -4.88 -4.74
N LEU A 137 10.59 -5.97 -4.02
CA LEU A 137 9.34 -6.74 -4.05
C LEU A 137 8.26 -6.12 -3.16
N ALA A 138 8.67 -5.65 -1.98
CA ALA A 138 7.82 -5.05 -0.97
C ALA A 138 8.67 -4.21 -0.01
N THR A 139 8.04 -3.43 0.85
CA THR A 139 8.72 -2.72 1.94
C THR A 139 7.73 -2.47 3.09
N ASP A 140 8.24 -2.16 4.27
CA ASP A 140 7.40 -1.77 5.40
C ASP A 140 6.82 -0.37 5.22
N GLU A 141 5.81 -0.01 6.02
CA GLU A 141 5.13 1.28 5.89
C GLU A 141 6.03 2.48 6.16
N LYS A 142 7.11 2.30 6.94
CA LYS A 142 8.10 3.35 7.21
C LYS A 142 9.11 3.54 6.07
N LEU A 143 9.05 2.67 5.05
CA LEU A 143 9.98 2.65 3.94
C LEU A 143 11.42 2.53 4.45
N THR A 144 11.68 1.57 5.34
CA THR A 144 12.98 1.29 5.95
C THR A 144 13.48 -0.15 5.77
N ALA A 145 12.63 -1.03 5.23
CA ALA A 145 12.87 -2.46 5.19
C ALA A 145 12.49 -3.10 3.84
N PRO A 146 13.18 -2.76 2.72
CA PRO A 146 12.95 -3.39 1.43
C PRO A 146 13.10 -4.91 1.49
N TRP A 147 12.24 -5.60 0.75
CA TRP A 147 12.32 -7.02 0.45
C TRP A 147 12.84 -7.21 -0.97
N ILE A 148 13.88 -8.02 -1.11
CA ILE A 148 14.50 -8.34 -2.40
C ILE A 148 14.73 -9.84 -2.53
N GLU A 149 14.89 -10.31 -3.76
CA GLU A 149 15.40 -11.66 -4.00
C GLU A 149 16.92 -11.68 -3.95
N ALA A 150 17.46 -12.64 -3.22
CA ALA A 150 18.86 -13.01 -3.31
C ALA A 150 19.04 -14.47 -2.94
N ARG A 151 19.98 -15.14 -3.61
CA ARG A 151 20.41 -16.47 -3.20
C ARG A 151 21.42 -16.32 -2.07
N VAL A 152 20.99 -16.57 -0.83
CA VAL A 152 21.85 -16.56 0.36
C VAL A 152 22.19 -18.00 0.76
N SER A 153 23.48 -18.28 0.91
CA SER A 153 24.05 -19.52 1.44
C SER A 153 25.33 -19.22 2.22
N GLU A 154 25.85 -20.16 2.99
CA GLU A 154 27.10 -19.96 3.76
C GLU A 154 28.27 -19.47 2.87
N GLY A 155 28.37 -19.93 1.63
CA GLY A 155 29.42 -19.53 0.69
C GLY A 155 29.16 -18.23 -0.08
N THR A 156 27.98 -17.62 0.05
CA THR A 156 27.59 -16.41 -0.70
C THR A 156 27.15 -15.25 0.19
N LEU A 157 27.02 -15.48 1.49
CA LEU A 157 26.49 -14.51 2.45
C LEU A 157 27.26 -13.19 2.40
N ASP A 158 28.58 -13.22 2.53
CA ASP A 158 29.41 -12.00 2.59
C ASP A 158 29.30 -11.16 1.31
N GLU A 159 29.29 -11.81 0.13
CA GLU A 159 29.14 -11.12 -1.15
C GLU A 159 27.75 -10.49 -1.29
N VAL A 160 26.70 -11.21 -0.91
CA VAL A 160 25.32 -10.70 -0.94
C VAL A 160 25.16 -9.53 0.02
N LEU A 161 25.69 -9.63 1.24
CA LEU A 161 25.63 -8.55 2.23
C LEU A 161 26.41 -7.32 1.79
N ALA A 162 27.58 -7.48 1.18
CA ALA A 162 28.38 -6.38 0.66
C ALA A 162 27.66 -5.69 -0.51
N ARG A 163 27.06 -6.46 -1.44
CA ARG A 163 26.31 -5.89 -2.56
C ARG A 163 25.08 -5.15 -2.09
N ALA A 164 24.26 -5.76 -1.23
CA ALA A 164 23.10 -5.10 -0.66
C ALA A 164 23.48 -3.88 0.19
N GLY A 165 24.63 -3.91 0.89
CA GLY A 165 25.19 -2.76 1.60
C GLY A 165 25.52 -1.61 0.68
N ALA A 166 26.10 -1.85 -0.50
CA ALA A 166 26.35 -0.80 -1.49
C ALA A 166 25.05 -0.17 -2.05
N CYS A 167 23.96 -0.94 -2.13
CA CYS A 167 22.65 -0.43 -2.54
C CYS A 167 21.99 0.37 -1.42
N ALA A 168 22.02 -0.15 -0.20
CA ALA A 168 21.57 0.54 1.00
C ALA A 168 22.32 1.87 1.18
N GLN A 169 23.64 1.89 0.93
CA GLN A 169 24.47 3.08 0.92
C GLN A 169 23.91 4.15 -0.03
N ARG A 170 23.72 3.80 -1.31
CA ARG A 170 23.18 4.74 -2.32
C ARG A 170 21.81 5.27 -1.92
N TRP A 171 20.95 4.39 -1.43
CA TRP A 171 19.61 4.74 -1.00
C TRP A 171 19.61 5.70 0.20
N VAL A 172 20.38 5.41 1.25
CA VAL A 172 20.45 6.25 2.46
C VAL A 172 21.07 7.60 2.13
N THR A 173 22.12 7.66 1.30
CA THR A 173 22.67 8.92 0.79
C THR A 173 21.60 9.75 0.04
N ALA A 174 20.87 9.15 -0.89
CA ALA A 174 19.82 9.84 -1.64
C ALA A 174 18.68 10.32 -0.73
N ARG A 175 18.32 9.55 0.31
CA ARG A 175 17.34 9.95 1.32
C ARG A 175 17.84 11.12 2.16
N ALA A 176 19.09 11.09 2.59
CA ALA A 176 19.71 12.17 3.37
C ALA A 176 19.79 13.50 2.59
N GLU A 177 20.03 13.45 1.29
CA GLU A 177 20.01 14.63 0.42
C GLU A 177 18.61 15.24 0.28
N GLN A 178 17.56 14.42 0.34
CA GLN A 178 16.17 14.86 0.23
C GLN A 178 15.60 15.36 1.56
N ASP A 179 15.88 14.64 2.66
CA ASP A 179 15.41 14.96 4.00
C ASP A 179 16.44 14.55 5.07
N PRO A 180 17.42 15.42 5.37
CA PRO A 180 18.50 15.10 6.31
C PRO A 180 18.01 14.93 7.75
N LYS A 181 16.78 15.36 8.07
CA LYS A 181 16.22 15.26 9.43
C LYS A 181 15.47 13.95 9.68
N GLU A 182 15.07 13.26 8.61
CA GLU A 182 14.28 12.02 8.66
C GLU A 182 15.06 10.77 8.24
N VAL A 183 16.40 10.80 8.34
CA VAL A 183 17.23 9.62 8.08
C VAL A 183 17.19 8.68 9.30
N PRO A 184 16.80 7.40 9.13
CA PRO A 184 16.76 6.46 10.24
C PRO A 184 18.18 6.08 10.68
N GLY A 185 18.37 5.77 11.97
CA GLY A 185 19.67 5.32 12.51
C GLY A 185 20.09 3.92 12.04
N TRP A 186 19.20 3.18 11.40
CA TRP A 186 19.49 1.92 10.71
C TRP A 186 18.50 1.71 9.57
N VAL A 187 18.89 0.93 8.58
CA VAL A 187 17.98 0.34 7.60
C VAL A 187 18.11 -1.18 7.62
N THR A 188 17.08 -1.87 7.14
CA THR A 188 17.11 -3.33 7.05
C THR A 188 16.87 -3.77 5.61
N VAL A 189 17.48 -4.87 5.20
CA VAL A 189 17.20 -5.50 3.92
C VAL A 189 16.77 -6.93 4.20
N ASN A 190 15.59 -7.28 3.70
CA ASN A 190 15.04 -8.61 3.81
C ASN A 190 15.32 -9.38 2.51
N PHE A 191 15.89 -10.56 2.61
CA PHE A 191 16.23 -11.42 1.47
C PHE A 191 15.33 -12.64 1.45
N THR A 192 14.62 -12.81 0.35
CA THR A 192 13.84 -14.02 0.07
C THR A 192 14.49 -14.83 -1.05
N ALA A 193 14.07 -16.08 -1.19
CA ALA A 193 14.58 -16.98 -2.21
C ALA A 193 14.23 -16.47 -3.62
N PRO A 194 15.10 -16.68 -4.62
CA PRO A 194 14.79 -16.33 -6.01
C PRO A 194 13.52 -17.01 -6.53
N GLY A 195 12.74 -16.30 -7.35
CA GLY A 195 11.47 -16.76 -7.92
C GLY A 195 10.25 -16.54 -7.04
N THR A 196 10.43 -16.06 -5.80
CA THR A 196 9.33 -15.73 -4.89
C THR A 196 8.41 -14.64 -5.45
N ALA A 197 8.95 -13.71 -6.24
CA ALA A 197 8.22 -12.59 -6.84
C ALA A 197 6.99 -13.04 -7.66
N GLU A 198 7.07 -14.19 -8.33
CA GLU A 198 6.02 -14.72 -9.19
C GLU A 198 4.77 -15.18 -8.40
N ASP A 199 4.97 -15.59 -7.15
CA ASP A 199 3.93 -16.13 -6.27
C ASP A 199 3.28 -15.05 -5.38
N LEU A 200 3.79 -13.81 -5.39
CA LEU A 200 3.35 -12.79 -4.44
C LEU A 200 1.92 -12.31 -4.72
N PRO A 201 1.06 -12.24 -3.68
CA PRO A 201 -0.23 -11.58 -3.79
C PRO A 201 -0.11 -10.18 -4.40
N ALA A 202 -0.82 -9.96 -5.50
CA ALA A 202 -0.85 -8.67 -6.18
C ALA A 202 -1.91 -7.78 -5.53
N ALA A 203 -1.49 -6.57 -5.15
CA ALA A 203 -2.43 -5.49 -4.87
C ALA A 203 -3.12 -5.04 -6.17
N LYS A 204 -4.28 -4.38 -6.05
CA LYS A 204 -4.98 -3.79 -7.20
C LYS A 204 -4.02 -2.84 -7.94
N ARG A 205 -3.96 -2.97 -9.27
CA ARG A 205 -3.02 -2.17 -10.10
C ARG A 205 -3.31 -0.68 -10.11
N THR A 206 -4.55 -0.30 -9.83
CA THR A 206 -5.04 1.08 -9.73
C THR A 206 -4.60 1.79 -8.46
N LEU A 207 -4.05 1.07 -7.47
CA LEU A 207 -3.55 1.69 -6.25
C LEU A 207 -2.18 2.33 -6.49
N PRO A 208 -1.86 3.43 -5.79
CA PRO A 208 -0.52 4.00 -5.78
C PRO A 208 0.56 2.98 -5.46
N THR A 209 1.76 3.17 -6.02
CA THR A 209 2.88 2.23 -5.86
C THR A 209 3.20 1.98 -4.39
N VAL A 210 3.19 3.01 -3.53
CA VAL A 210 3.49 2.84 -2.10
C VAL A 210 2.54 1.85 -1.44
N LEU A 211 1.23 1.92 -1.73
CA LEU A 211 0.25 0.97 -1.19
C LEU A 211 0.45 -0.44 -1.74
N ARG A 212 0.85 -0.55 -3.01
CA ARG A 212 1.11 -1.86 -3.63
C ARG A 212 2.32 -2.56 -3.03
N LEU A 213 3.38 -1.81 -2.70
CA LEU A 213 4.61 -2.35 -2.11
C LEU A 213 4.52 -2.55 -0.60
N THR A 214 3.62 -1.83 0.08
CA THR A 214 3.33 -2.00 1.52
C THR A 214 2.10 -2.88 1.78
N HIS A 215 1.57 -3.55 0.75
CA HIS A 215 0.36 -4.35 0.83
C HIS A 215 0.51 -5.51 1.81
N GLY A 216 -0.31 -5.52 2.87
CA GLY A 216 -0.24 -6.50 3.97
C GLY A 216 -0.17 -7.97 3.52
N PRO A 217 -1.08 -8.47 2.67
CA PRO A 217 -1.02 -9.84 2.16
C PRO A 217 0.29 -10.19 1.44
N ARG A 218 0.91 -9.23 0.76
CA ARG A 218 2.21 -9.43 0.11
C ARG A 218 3.33 -9.55 1.14
N LEU A 219 3.36 -8.67 2.13
CA LEU A 219 4.32 -8.73 3.24
C LEU A 219 4.16 -10.02 4.05
N ALA A 220 2.92 -10.45 4.30
CA ALA A 220 2.64 -11.71 4.99
C ALA A 220 3.15 -12.92 4.20
N ALA A 221 2.92 -12.98 2.89
CA ALA A 221 3.41 -14.07 2.04
C ALA A 221 4.96 -14.15 2.01
N LEU A 222 5.63 -12.99 2.09
CA LEU A 222 7.09 -12.93 2.20
C LEU A 222 7.59 -13.44 3.56
N ALA A 223 6.89 -13.07 4.64
CA ALA A 223 7.26 -13.44 6.01
C ALA A 223 6.86 -14.89 6.39
N ASP A 224 5.98 -15.54 5.62
CA ASP A 224 5.55 -16.93 5.84
C ASP A 224 6.62 -17.97 5.46
N LYS A 225 7.57 -17.58 4.59
CA LYS A 225 8.71 -18.40 4.18
C LYS A 225 9.97 -18.00 4.95
N ALA A 226 10.94 -18.92 5.08
CA ALA A 226 12.23 -18.59 5.67
C ALA A 226 12.94 -17.47 4.87
N TYR A 227 13.47 -16.47 5.57
CA TYR A 227 14.09 -15.30 4.97
C TYR A 227 15.26 -14.79 5.82
N TYR A 228 16.21 -14.10 5.18
CA TYR A 228 17.29 -13.45 5.90
C TYR A 228 16.97 -11.97 6.11
N VAL A 229 17.39 -11.43 7.25
CA VAL A 229 17.33 -9.99 7.54
C VAL A 229 18.74 -9.52 7.81
N ALA A 230 19.20 -8.52 7.04
CA ALA A 230 20.43 -7.79 7.35
C ALA A 230 20.10 -6.38 7.84
N ALA A 231 20.64 -6.02 8.99
CA ALA A 231 20.59 -4.66 9.50
C ALA A 231 21.87 -3.91 9.13
N TYR A 232 21.72 -2.74 8.54
CA TYR A 232 22.78 -1.81 8.16
C TYR A 232 22.64 -0.55 9.03
N PRO A 233 23.49 -0.38 10.07
CA PRO A 233 23.54 0.85 10.83
C PRO A 233 23.86 2.03 9.90
N VAL A 234 23.22 3.16 10.14
CA VAL A 234 23.48 4.40 9.38
C VAL A 234 24.47 5.25 10.18
N GLY A 235 25.55 5.67 9.52
CA GLY A 235 26.62 6.44 10.12
C GLY A 235 26.18 7.83 10.60
N ALA A 236 26.94 8.37 11.56
CA ALA A 236 26.69 9.70 12.12
C ALA A 236 27.00 10.87 11.17
N ASP A 237 27.47 10.58 9.95
CA ASP A 237 27.83 11.54 8.91
C ASP A 237 26.58 12.07 8.17
N ALA A 238 25.59 12.52 8.93
CA ALA A 238 24.29 12.96 8.42
C ALA A 238 23.54 11.90 7.60
N GLY A 239 23.85 10.61 7.80
CA GLY A 239 23.19 9.53 7.08
C GLY A 239 23.75 9.29 5.68
N HIS A 240 25.00 9.67 5.44
CA HIS A 240 25.65 9.44 4.16
C HIS A 240 26.47 8.16 4.11
N THR A 241 26.56 7.39 5.21
CA THR A 241 27.21 6.06 5.23
C THR A 241 26.34 4.97 5.85
N VAL A 242 26.57 3.73 5.42
CA VAL A 242 26.07 2.52 6.10
C VAL A 242 27.22 1.62 6.52
N ASP A 243 27.14 1.10 7.74
CA ASP A 243 28.15 0.19 8.31
C ASP A 243 27.92 -1.27 7.89
N ALA A 244 28.89 -2.13 8.21
CA ALA A 244 28.83 -3.56 7.95
C ALA A 244 27.56 -4.20 8.56
N ALA A 245 26.88 -5.02 7.75
CA ALA A 245 25.64 -5.65 8.17
C ALA A 245 25.85 -6.79 9.17
N SER A 246 24.83 -7.01 10.01
CA SER A 246 24.62 -8.29 10.69
C SER A 246 23.39 -8.98 10.12
N ALA A 247 23.55 -10.22 9.66
CA ALA A 247 22.47 -11.01 9.08
C ALA A 247 21.94 -12.05 10.06
N ARG A 248 20.62 -12.27 10.06
CA ARG A 248 19.96 -13.33 10.83
C ARG A 248 18.91 -14.02 9.97
N LEU A 249 18.85 -15.35 10.06
CA LEU A 249 17.75 -16.12 9.49
C LEU A 249 16.51 -15.94 10.36
N ARG A 250 15.34 -15.80 9.71
CA ARG A 250 14.02 -15.69 10.32
C ARG A 250 13.09 -16.74 9.74
#